data_AF-A0A2N2MSX8-F1
#
_entry.id   AF-A0A2N2MSX8-F1
#
_cell.length_a   1.000
_cell.length_b   1.000
_cell.length_c   1.000
_cell.angle_alpha   90.00
_cell.angle_beta   90.00
_cell.angle_gamma   90.00
#
_symmetry.space_group_name_H-M   'P 1'
#
loop_
_entity.id
_entity.type
_entity.pdbx_description
1 polymer ?
#
loop_
_entity_poly.entity_id
_entity_poly.type
_entity_poly.pdbx_seq_one_letter_code
_entity_poly.pdbx_strand_id
1 'polypeptide(L)'
;MNMEITKQTRILLVLSLLGMGLVLLTRFVRPNLVDPLSWVGFAFGVMPNFGAGLGLPGVLATVVHGYEKSQGREISPAKMIIIATFISEAGLFGWEFLQYFFWKLPVDLFDLAATFLGGAITLGLGLWKAENRE
;
A
#
# COMPACT_ATOMS: atom_id res chain seq x y z
N MET A 1 -12.14 -12.58 25.06
CA MET A 1 -12.73 -11.37 24.43
C MET A 1 -12.62 -11.55 22.93
N ASN A 2 -13.70 -11.99 22.26
CA ASN A 2 -13.70 -12.18 20.80
C ASN A 2 -13.68 -10.80 20.14
N MET A 3 -12.56 -10.47 19.49
CA MET A 3 -12.42 -9.23 18.75
C MET A 3 -13.10 -9.44 17.39
N GLU A 4 -14.33 -8.94 17.23
CA GLU A 4 -14.99 -8.97 15.92
C GLU A 4 -14.21 -8.08 14.94
N ILE A 5 -13.47 -8.72 14.03
CA ILE A 5 -12.77 -8.02 12.95
C ILE A 5 -13.83 -7.48 11.99
N THR A 6 -13.94 -6.15 11.93
CA THR A 6 -14.84 -5.48 10.99
C THR A 6 -14.51 -5.85 9.54
N LYS A 7 -15.50 -5.80 8.64
CA LYS A 7 -15.27 -6.09 7.21
C LYS A 7 -14.18 -5.19 6.61
N GLN A 8 -14.11 -3.93 7.00
CA GLN A 8 -13.07 -3.00 6.55
C GLN A 8 -11.67 -3.44 7.00
N THR A 9 -11.54 -3.81 8.28
CA THR A 9 -10.28 -4.35 8.81
C THR A 9 -9.85 -5.62 8.08
N ARG A 10 -10.79 -6.52 7.73
CA ARG A 10 -10.48 -7.71 6.92
C ARG A 10 -9.97 -7.36 5.53
N ILE A 11 -10.62 -6.41 4.86
CA ILE A 11 -10.20 -5.95 3.53
C ILE A 11 -8.78 -5.37 3.61
N LEU A 12 -8.53 -4.44 4.52
CA LEU A 12 -7.21 -3.83 4.68
C LEU A 12 -6.14 -4.86 5.01
N LEU A 13 -6.46 -5.85 5.86
CA LEU A 13 -5.53 -6.93 6.20
C LEU A 13 -5.21 -7.78 4.97
N VAL A 14 -6.21 -8.17 4.19
CA VAL A 14 -5.99 -8.94 2.94
C VAL A 14 -5.15 -8.13 1.96
N LEU A 15 -5.47 -6.86 1.73
CA LEU A 15 -4.71 -5.98 0.83
C LEU A 15 -3.28 -5.77 1.33
N SER A 16 -3.07 -5.63 2.64
CA SER A 16 -1.75 -5.54 3.26
C SER A 16 -0.92 -6.80 3.04
N LEU A 17 -1.49 -7.97 3.29
CA LEU A 17 -0.80 -9.24 3.08
C LEU A 17 -0.50 -9.50 1.61
N LEU A 18 -1.45 -9.21 0.71
CA LEU A 18 -1.23 -9.33 -0.73
C LEU A 18 -0.16 -8.36 -1.21
N GLY A 19 -0.24 -7.09 -0.83
CA GLY A 19 0.72 -6.06 -1.22
C GLY A 19 2.14 -6.37 -0.75
N MET A 20 2.30 -6.72 0.53
CA MET A 20 3.60 -7.14 1.05
C MET A 20 4.07 -8.46 0.44
N GLY A 21 3.15 -9.38 0.16
CA GLY A 21 3.43 -10.60 -0.59
C GLY A 21 4.01 -10.34 -1.97
N LEU A 22 3.49 -9.36 -2.72
CA LEU A 22 4.01 -8.96 -4.02
C LEU A 22 5.40 -8.32 -3.93
N VAL A 23 5.64 -7.50 -2.90
CA VAL A 23 6.97 -6.93 -2.63
C VAL A 23 7.98 -8.05 -2.35
N LEU A 24 7.64 -9.00 -1.48
CA LEU A 24 8.50 -10.14 -1.16
C LEU A 24 8.70 -11.06 -2.36
N LEU A 25 7.64 -11.36 -3.11
CA LEU A 25 7.72 -12.14 -4.34
C LEU A 25 8.71 -11.52 -5.32
N THR A 26 8.62 -10.21 -5.54
CA THR A 26 9.57 -9.49 -6.38
C THR A 26 11.00 -9.63 -5.85
N ARG A 27 11.19 -9.46 -4.53
CA ARG A 27 12.51 -9.57 -3.91
C ARG A 27 13.15 -10.95 -4.10
N PHE A 28 12.38 -12.02 -4.04
CA PHE A 28 12.90 -13.39 -4.14
C PHE A 28 12.93 -13.93 -5.57
N VAL A 29 12.00 -13.54 -6.44
CA VAL A 29 11.88 -14.10 -7.79
C VAL A 29 12.68 -13.28 -8.80
N ARG A 30 12.61 -11.94 -8.75
CA ARG A 30 13.25 -11.07 -9.75
C ARG A 30 14.75 -11.33 -9.94
N PRO A 31 15.57 -11.54 -8.89
CA PRO A 31 17.00 -11.82 -9.06
C PRO A 31 17.30 -13.15 -9.78
N ASN A 32 16.33 -14.07 -9.82
CA ASN A 32 16.48 -15.40 -10.42
C ASN A 32 15.91 -15.45 -11.85
N LEU A 33 15.37 -14.34 -12.38
CA LEU A 33 14.88 -14.27 -13.74
C LEU A 33 16.08 -14.09 -14.69
N VAL A 34 16.40 -15.12 -15.47
CA VAL A 34 17.39 -15.08 -16.54
C VAL A 34 16.67 -14.90 -17.86
N ASP A 35 17.05 -13.87 -18.63
CA ASP A 35 16.44 -13.50 -19.93
C ASP A 35 14.90 -13.55 -19.96
N PRO A 36 14.21 -12.86 -19.03
CA PRO A 36 12.75 -12.88 -19.00
C PRO A 36 12.18 -12.25 -20.26
N LEU A 37 11.02 -12.73 -20.70
CA LEU A 37 10.20 -12.04 -21.69
C LEU A 37 9.98 -10.59 -21.24
N SER A 38 10.00 -9.63 -22.16
CA SER A 38 9.98 -8.19 -21.83
C SER A 38 8.82 -7.79 -20.93
N TRP A 39 7.64 -8.38 -21.13
CA TRP A 39 6.46 -8.11 -20.30
C TRP A 39 6.60 -8.66 -18.87
N VAL A 40 7.32 -9.77 -18.68
CA VAL A 40 7.62 -10.34 -17.35
C VAL A 40 8.60 -9.42 -16.63
N GLY A 41 9.66 -8.99 -17.32
CA GLY A 41 10.63 -8.04 -16.78
C GLY A 41 9.96 -6.73 -16.36
N PHE A 42 9.07 -6.20 -17.20
CA PHE A 42 8.27 -5.01 -16.89
C PHE A 42 7.36 -5.22 -15.67
N ALA A 43 6.61 -6.34 -15.63
CA ALA A 43 5.72 -6.64 -14.51
C ALA A 43 6.49 -6.71 -13.18
N PHE A 44 7.62 -7.42 -13.12
CA PHE A 44 8.48 -7.45 -11.93
C PHE A 44 9.23 -6.14 -11.66
N GLY A 45 9.28 -5.24 -12.65
CA GLY A 45 9.77 -3.87 -12.49
C GLY A 45 8.85 -3.06 -11.58
N VAL A 46 7.55 -3.01 -11.92
CA VAL A 46 6.54 -2.14 -11.27
C VAL A 46 5.78 -2.80 -10.12
N MET A 47 5.78 -4.14 -10.06
CA MET A 47 5.12 -4.92 -9.01
C MET A 47 5.46 -4.54 -7.57
N PRO A 48 6.72 -4.22 -7.18
CA PRO A 48 7.01 -3.84 -5.81
C PRO A 48 6.35 -2.50 -5.44
N ASN A 49 6.27 -1.54 -6.37
CA ASN A 49 5.62 -0.26 -6.15
C ASN A 49 4.10 -0.38 -6.08
N PHE A 50 3.49 -1.19 -6.97
CA PHE A 50 2.08 -1.56 -6.85
C PHE A 50 1.77 -2.25 -5.52
N GLY A 51 2.61 -3.22 -5.12
CA GLY A 51 2.45 -3.95 -3.87
C GLY A 51 2.60 -3.06 -2.63
N ALA A 52 3.52 -2.11 -2.66
CA ALA A 52 3.71 -1.14 -1.59
C ALA A 52 2.50 -0.17 -1.49
N GLY A 53 2.03 0.38 -2.61
CA GLY A 53 0.82 1.23 -2.65
C GLY A 53 -0.43 0.49 -2.17
N LEU A 54 -0.55 -0.80 -2.52
CA LEU A 54 -1.65 -1.64 -2.06
C LEU A 54 -1.57 -1.91 -0.55
N GLY A 55 -0.39 -2.23 -0.03
CA GLY A 55 -0.25 -2.78 1.30
C GLY A 55 0.04 -1.79 2.43
N LEU A 56 0.87 -0.76 2.18
CA LEU A 56 1.29 0.18 3.21
C LEU A 56 0.13 0.95 3.87
N PRO A 57 -0.93 1.37 3.16
CA PRO A 57 -2.04 2.06 3.81
C PRO A 57 -2.71 1.23 4.92
N GLY A 58 -2.89 -0.08 4.73
CA GLY A 58 -3.49 -0.95 5.74
C GLY A 58 -2.58 -1.18 6.95
N VAL A 59 -1.26 -1.26 6.72
CA VAL A 59 -0.26 -1.32 7.80
C VAL A 59 -0.28 -0.02 8.60
N LEU A 60 -0.22 1.13 7.92
CA LEU A 60 -0.20 2.44 8.58
C LEU A 60 -1.52 2.73 9.30
N ALA A 61 -2.66 2.36 8.73
CA ALA A 61 -3.96 2.47 9.39
C ALA A 61 -3.98 1.68 10.71
N THR A 62 -3.35 0.50 10.74
CA THR A 62 -3.24 -0.31 11.97
C THR A 62 -2.39 0.38 13.03
N VAL A 63 -1.27 0.98 12.62
CA VAL A 63 -0.39 1.75 13.53
C VAL A 63 -1.12 2.97 14.10
N VAL A 64 -1.78 3.74 13.25
CA VAL A 64 -2.56 4.93 13.64
C VAL A 64 -3.70 4.53 14.59
N HIS A 65 -4.42 3.45 14.29
CA HIS A 65 -5.46 2.94 15.19
C HIS A 65 -4.93 2.60 16.57
N GLY A 66 -3.81 1.87 16.63
CA GLY A 66 -3.16 1.48 17.89
C GLY A 66 -2.71 2.70 18.69
N TYR A 67 -2.14 3.70 18.02
CA TYR A 67 -1.73 4.96 18.64
C TYR A 67 -2.92 5.73 19.22
N GLU A 68 -3.96 6.02 18.43
CA GLU A 68 -5.14 6.77 18.91
C GLU A 68 -5.82 6.06 20.08
N LYS A 69 -5.97 4.74 19.99
CA LYS A 69 -6.55 3.92 21.08
C LYS A 69 -5.72 4.02 22.36
N SER A 70 -4.39 4.05 22.26
CA SER A 70 -3.51 4.23 23.42
C SER A 70 -3.69 5.59 24.11
N GLN A 71 -4.17 6.59 23.37
CA GLN A 71 -4.46 7.94 23.87
C GLN A 71 -5.91 8.09 24.36
N GLY A 72 -6.70 7.01 24.38
CA GLY A 72 -8.13 7.06 24.74
C GLY A 72 -9.00 7.80 23.71
N ARG A 73 -8.50 7.97 22.48
CA ARG A 73 -9.21 8.64 21.39
C ARG A 73 -9.81 7.61 20.45
N GLU A 74 -10.89 8.00 19.79
CA GLU A 74 -11.49 7.24 18.70
C GLU A 74 -11.40 8.03 17.40
N ILE A 75 -10.90 7.37 16.35
CA ILE A 75 -10.87 7.88 14.99
C ILE A 75 -11.81 7.05 14.13
N SER A 76 -12.58 7.71 13.26
CA SER A 76 -13.47 6.96 12.37
C SER A 76 -12.64 6.10 11.41
N PRO A 77 -13.05 4.85 11.13
CA PRO A 77 -12.31 3.97 10.23
C PRO A 77 -12.06 4.58 8.84
N ALA A 78 -13.03 5.32 8.31
CA ALA A 78 -12.91 6.01 7.02
C ALA A 78 -11.81 7.08 7.03
N LYS A 79 -11.79 7.96 8.06
CA LYS A 79 -10.75 9.00 8.18
C LYS A 79 -9.36 8.38 8.31
N MET A 80 -9.27 7.30 9.09
CA MET A 80 -8.02 6.57 9.27
C MET A 80 -7.51 5.96 7.96
N ILE A 81 -8.37 5.32 7.16
CA ILE A 81 -8.01 4.78 5.85
C ILE A 81 -7.52 5.89 4.92
N ILE A 82 -8.27 7.01 4.84
CA ILE A 82 -7.93 8.15 4.00
C ILE A 82 -6.54 8.69 4.37
N ILE A 83 -6.33 9.02 5.65
CA ILE A 83 -5.05 9.56 6.15
C ILE A 83 -3.91 8.58 5.89
N ALA A 84 -4.12 7.30 6.18
CA ALA A 84 -3.10 6.29 5.99
C ALA A 84 -2.73 6.11 4.52
N THR A 85 -3.71 6.13 3.61
CA THR A 85 -3.45 6.09 2.16
C THR A 85 -2.65 7.32 1.72
N PHE A 86 -3.09 8.53 2.05
CA PHE A 86 -2.39 9.75 1.63
C PHE A 86 -0.96 9.84 2.16
N ILE A 87 -0.73 9.48 3.43
CA ILE A 87 0.63 9.47 3.99
C ILE A 87 1.49 8.40 3.30
N SER A 88 0.93 7.22 3.03
CA SER A 88 1.67 6.15 2.36
C SER A 88 2.04 6.53 0.93
N GLU A 89 1.10 7.07 0.15
CA GLU A 89 1.33 7.54 -1.21
C GLU A 89 2.35 8.68 -1.25
N ALA A 90 2.22 9.67 -0.36
CA ALA A 90 3.19 10.77 -0.26
C ALA A 90 4.60 10.24 0.10
N GLY A 91 4.69 9.26 0.99
CA GLY A 91 5.94 8.61 1.35
C GLY A 91 6.55 7.82 0.17
N LEU A 92 5.73 7.10 -0.59
CA LEU A 92 6.18 6.31 -1.73
C LEU A 92 6.59 7.19 -2.92
N PHE A 93 5.84 8.24 -3.24
CA PHE A 93 6.27 9.22 -4.23
C PHE A 93 7.53 9.95 -3.76
N GLY A 94 7.55 10.35 -2.49
CA GLY A 94 8.74 10.95 -1.87
C GLY A 94 9.96 10.05 -2.01
N TRP A 95 9.80 8.74 -1.84
CA TRP A 95 10.88 7.77 -2.03
C TRP A 95 11.44 7.77 -3.45
N GLU A 96 10.59 7.78 -4.48
CA GLU A 96 11.02 7.89 -5.89
C GLU A 96 11.81 9.19 -6.14
N PHE A 97 11.34 10.32 -5.60
CA PHE A 97 12.08 11.58 -5.73
C PHE A 97 13.40 11.58 -4.94
N LEU A 98 13.44 10.96 -3.76
CA LEU A 98 14.69 10.80 -3.01
C LEU A 98 15.70 9.96 -3.78
N GLN A 99 15.25 8.89 -4.45
CA GLN A 99 16.10 8.10 -5.35
C GLN A 99 16.76 8.95 -6.43
N TYR A 100 15.99 9.86 -7.03
CA TYR A 100 16.51 10.81 -8.01
C TYR A 100 17.54 11.78 -7.43
N PHE A 101 17.26 12.39 -6.28
CA PHE A 101 18.18 13.39 -5.71
C PHE A 101 19.49 12.78 -5.21
N PHE A 102 19.41 11.68 -4.47
CA PHE A 102 20.54 11.09 -3.75
C PHE A 102 21.32 10.06 -4.57
N TRP A 103 20.65 9.27 -5.43
CA TRP A 103 21.28 8.19 -6.20
C TRP A 103 21.27 8.41 -7.71
N LYS A 104 20.72 9.53 -8.19
CA LYS A 104 20.64 9.88 -9.63
C LYS A 104 19.89 8.84 -10.47
N LEU A 105 18.99 8.08 -9.84
CA LEU A 105 18.08 7.18 -10.54
C LEU A 105 16.95 8.00 -11.18
N PRO A 106 16.59 7.77 -12.46
CA PRO A 106 15.48 8.47 -13.07
C PRO A 106 14.17 8.14 -12.34
N VAL A 107 13.30 9.14 -12.20
CA VAL A 107 11.94 8.92 -11.70
C VAL A 107 11.18 8.11 -12.76
N ASP A 108 10.75 6.90 -12.42
CA ASP A 108 9.97 6.06 -13.32
C ASP A 108 8.48 6.37 -13.19
N LEU A 109 7.88 6.85 -14.28
CA LEU A 109 6.45 7.17 -14.33
C LEU A 109 5.56 5.93 -14.18
N PHE A 110 6.04 4.76 -14.59
CA PHE A 110 5.31 3.51 -14.40
C PHE A 110 5.29 3.09 -12.94
N ASP A 111 6.37 3.36 -12.19
CA ASP A 111 6.41 3.13 -10.75
C ASP A 111 5.46 4.06 -10.00
N LEU A 112 5.45 5.36 -10.34
CA LEU A 112 4.48 6.31 -9.78
C LEU A 112 3.03 5.90 -10.09
N ALA A 113 2.74 5.49 -11.33
CA ALA A 113 1.42 5.04 -11.72
C ALA A 113 1.02 3.74 -11.00
N ALA A 114 1.95 2.80 -10.85
CA ALA A 114 1.73 1.54 -10.14
C ALA A 114 1.43 1.76 -8.66
N THR A 115 2.21 2.63 -8.00
CA THR A 115 1.96 3.07 -6.62
C THR A 115 0.56 3.68 -6.49
N PHE A 116 0.24 4.67 -7.33
CA PHE A 116 -1.07 5.34 -7.32
C PHE A 116 -2.23 4.35 -7.47
N LEU A 117 -2.12 3.40 -8.40
CA LEU A 117 -3.13 2.38 -8.62
C LEU A 117 -3.31 1.47 -7.40
N GLY A 118 -2.22 1.08 -6.74
CA GLY A 118 -2.26 0.33 -5.49
C GLY A 118 -3.01 1.09 -4.39
N GLY A 119 -2.65 2.35 -4.16
CA GLY A 119 -3.32 3.21 -3.18
C GLY A 119 -4.79 3.47 -3.50
N ALA A 120 -5.13 3.71 -4.77
CA ALA A 120 -6.49 3.91 -5.23
C ALA A 120 -7.38 2.67 -4.99
N ILE A 121 -6.86 1.47 -5.25
CA ILE A 121 -7.56 0.21 -4.96
C ILE A 121 -7.80 0.09 -3.45
N THR A 122 -6.78 0.34 -2.63
CA THR A 122 -6.91 0.25 -1.18
C THR A 122 -7.90 1.26 -0.61
N LEU A 123 -7.90 2.50 -1.13
CA LEU A 123 -8.86 3.52 -0.76
C LEU A 123 -10.28 3.10 -1.16
N GLY A 124 -10.50 2.73 -2.43
CA GLY A 124 -11.82 2.36 -2.95
C GLY A 124 -12.42 1.14 -2.23
N LEU A 125 -11.65 0.06 -2.09
CA LEU A 125 -12.11 -1.15 -1.41
C LEU A 125 -12.23 -0.98 0.11
N GLY A 126 -11.33 -0.20 0.72
CA GLY A 126 -11.37 0.11 2.15
C GLY A 126 -12.58 0.97 2.53
N LEU A 127 -13.01 1.88 1.64
CA LEU A 127 -14.14 2.77 1.84
C LEU A 127 -15.49 2.22 1.34
N TRP A 128 -15.52 1.16 0.53
CA TRP A 128 -16.73 0.59 -0.10
C TRP A 128 -17.97 0.45 0.81
N LYS A 129 -17.79 0.31 2.14
CA LYS A 129 -18.91 0.22 3.10
C LYS A 129 -18.95 1.29 4.18
N ALA A 130 -18.08 2.30 4.14
CA ALA A 130 -18.20 3.46 5.03
C ALA A 130 -19.51 4.23 4.75
N GLU A 131 -19.91 4.32 3.48
CA GLU A 131 -21.10 5.07 3.03
C GLU A 131 -22.45 4.36 3.30
N ASN A 132 -22.45 3.05 3.56
CA ASN A 132 -23.70 2.28 3.74
C ASN A 132 -24.20 2.27 5.21
N ARG A 133 -23.79 3.26 6.01
CA ARG A 133 -24.16 3.39 7.43
C ARG A 133 -24.72 4.78 7.80
N GLU A 134 -25.07 5.59 6.80
CA GLU A 134 -25.88 6.80 7.00
C GLU A 134 -27.37 6.49 6.83
#